data_AF-A0A7Z0CZQ6-F1
#
_entry.id   AF-A0A7Z0CZQ6-F1
#
_cell.length_a   1.000
_cell.length_b   1.000
_cell.length_c   1.000
_cell.angle_alpha   90.00
_cell.angle_beta   90.00
_cell.angle_gamma   90.00
#
_symmetry.space_group_name_H-M   'P 1'
#
loop_
_entity.id
_entity.type
_entity.pdbx_description
1 polymer ?
#
loop_
_entity_poly.entity_id
_entity_poly.type
_entity_poly.pdbx_seq_one_letter_code
_entity_poly.pdbx_strand_id
1 'polypeptide(L)'
;MSGINHPQLCRGDRSAILPAIREQLIRAGSTFPGIAPADVADPENFDDHIDAAVRAFQQDRGLLVDGIVGPQTMGGLESAHWRLGDRIVRFVPAHELVGDDVRTLQTRLQSLGMLDGQIDGAFGAQTDAALRELQRDLGLDPDGVCGPETLRGVSRLGRAVTGGNPFALHERARVASSGKSLAGRVVAIEVGGLDERTGSGLVEIDVTSDIARRLEGRLTAVGVASVMTTFTAGESGSSDGEVANRIDADMFLSIRADSHPNPTASGFATFYYGRAHHSSDVSPVGHALADFIQREVVARTDLLDCRSHPRTWEVLRTVRMPAVQISTGYLTNPGDSRRLADPAFRDTMAEAILIGIQRLYLPEEDDHTTGTLKIDDVLNYRP
;
A
#
# COMPACT_ATOMS: atom_id res chain seq x y z
N MET A 1 16.65 1.84 -18.16
CA MET A 1 17.88 2.08 -17.37
C MET A 1 18.26 0.76 -16.74
N SER A 2 19.51 0.30 -16.91
CA SER A 2 19.98 -1.00 -16.40
C SER A 2 19.58 -1.19 -14.94
N GLY A 3 18.94 -2.31 -14.64
CA GLY A 3 18.70 -2.77 -13.27
C GLY A 3 20.03 -2.97 -12.59
N ILE A 4 20.47 -1.95 -11.85
CA ILE A 4 21.53 -2.10 -10.88
C ILE A 4 20.95 -3.02 -9.83
N ASN A 5 21.43 -4.26 -9.81
CA ASN A 5 21.12 -5.21 -8.75
C ASN A 5 21.76 -4.62 -7.48
N HIS A 6 21.00 -3.79 -6.76
CA HIS A 6 21.49 -3.19 -5.53
C HIS A 6 21.75 -4.33 -4.55
N PRO A 7 22.99 -4.50 -4.06
CA PRO A 7 23.27 -5.52 -3.06
C PRO A 7 22.38 -5.25 -1.84
N GLN A 8 21.69 -6.30 -1.35
CA GLN A 8 20.99 -6.22 -0.08
C GLN A 8 22.04 -6.11 1.02
N LEU A 9 22.05 -4.98 1.73
CA LEU A 9 22.97 -4.77 2.85
C LEU A 9 22.22 -4.94 4.17
N CYS A 10 22.81 -5.66 5.11
CA CYS A 10 22.29 -5.84 6.46
C CYS A 10 23.40 -5.78 7.51
N ARG A 11 23.02 -5.87 8.79
CA ARG A 11 23.94 -5.77 9.92
C ARG A 11 25.11 -6.74 9.79
N GLY A 12 26.33 -6.20 9.89
CA GLY A 12 27.59 -6.95 9.76
C GLY A 12 28.19 -6.93 8.35
N ASP A 13 27.46 -6.46 7.35
CA ASP A 13 28.01 -6.27 6.01
C ASP A 13 28.98 -5.09 5.97
N ARG A 14 29.93 -5.16 5.03
CA ARG A 14 30.83 -4.05 4.70
C ARG A 14 30.62 -3.63 3.26
N SER A 15 30.52 -2.33 3.01
CA SER A 15 30.34 -1.81 1.65
C SER A 15 30.73 -0.34 1.52
N ALA A 16 31.36 0.00 0.40
CA ALA A 16 31.78 1.36 0.06
C ALA A 16 30.59 2.33 -0.16
N ILE A 17 29.37 1.83 -0.32
CA ILE A 17 28.17 2.68 -0.47
C ILE A 17 27.56 3.11 0.87
N LEU A 18 27.97 2.49 1.99
CA LEU A 18 27.40 2.79 3.31
C LEU A 18 27.60 4.23 3.80
N PRO A 19 28.74 4.90 3.55
CA PRO A 19 28.87 6.33 3.84
C PRO A 19 27.80 7.17 3.11
N ALA A 20 27.49 6.86 1.86
CA ALA A 20 26.46 7.57 1.11
C ALA A 20 25.04 7.28 1.64
N ILE A 21 24.74 6.03 2.04
CA ILE A 21 23.46 5.67 2.66
C ILE A 21 23.27 6.42 3.98
N ARG A 22 24.33 6.53 4.80
CA ARG A 22 24.32 7.33 6.05
C ARG A 22 23.95 8.78 5.77
N GLU A 23 24.57 9.41 4.77
CA GLU A 23 24.24 10.78 4.37
C GLU A 23 22.80 10.92 3.85
N GLN A 24 22.31 9.94 3.08
CA GLN A 24 20.92 9.92 2.59
C GLN A 24 19.93 9.80 3.75
N LEU A 25 20.19 8.94 4.74
CA LEU A 25 19.37 8.82 5.95
C LEU A 25 19.32 10.14 6.73
N ILE A 26 20.45 10.83 6.87
CA ILE A 26 20.50 12.17 7.51
C ILE A 26 19.66 13.18 6.72
N ARG A 27 19.78 13.22 5.39
CA ARG A 27 18.98 14.11 4.53
C ARG A 27 17.49 13.81 4.62
N ALA A 28 17.13 12.54 4.77
CA ALA A 28 15.78 12.06 5.00
C ALA A 28 15.25 12.36 6.41
N GLY A 29 16.06 12.96 7.30
CA GLY A 29 15.65 13.42 8.62
C GLY A 29 16.09 12.53 9.79
N SER A 30 16.96 11.53 9.56
CA SER A 30 17.51 10.72 10.63
C SER A 30 18.37 11.55 11.58
N THR A 31 18.08 11.47 12.88
CA THR A 31 18.83 12.15 13.96
C THR A 31 19.51 11.17 14.91
N PHE A 32 19.69 9.91 14.50
CA PHE A 32 20.32 8.90 15.34
C PHE A 32 21.78 9.26 15.66
N PRO A 33 22.23 9.16 16.92
CA PRO A 33 23.65 9.33 17.25
C PRO A 33 24.53 8.36 16.46
N GLY A 34 25.71 8.78 16.01
CA GLY A 34 26.63 7.91 15.28
C GLY A 34 26.22 7.60 13.85
N ILE A 35 25.19 8.28 13.31
CA ILE A 35 24.79 8.08 11.91
C ILE A 35 25.76 8.74 10.94
N ALA A 36 26.34 9.90 11.28
CA ALA A 36 27.23 10.61 10.39
C ALA A 36 28.50 9.78 10.13
N PRO A 37 28.98 9.68 8.88
CA PRO A 37 30.20 8.92 8.58
C PRO A 37 31.42 9.36 9.41
N ALA A 38 31.47 10.64 9.81
CA ALA A 38 32.55 11.18 10.63
C ALA A 38 32.47 10.78 12.12
N ASP A 39 31.32 10.29 12.60
CA ASP A 39 31.10 9.95 14.00
C ASP A 39 31.50 8.50 14.34
N VAL A 40 31.84 7.69 13.33
CA VAL A 40 32.15 6.27 13.49
C VAL A 40 33.56 5.94 12.99
N ALA A 41 34.20 4.97 13.63
CA ALA A 41 35.56 4.54 13.27
C ALA A 41 35.64 3.88 11.89
N ASP A 42 34.55 3.23 11.45
CA ASP A 42 34.48 2.48 10.21
C ASP A 42 33.13 2.73 9.50
N PRO A 43 33.03 3.80 8.69
CA PRO A 43 31.78 4.18 8.05
C PRO A 43 31.33 3.23 6.93
N GLU A 44 32.22 2.34 6.47
CA GLU A 44 31.92 1.27 5.52
C GLU A 44 31.37 0.00 6.20
N ASN A 45 31.19 0.00 7.53
CA ASN A 45 30.59 -1.10 8.26
C ASN A 45 29.10 -0.84 8.56
N PHE A 46 28.26 -1.84 8.34
CA PHE A 46 26.84 -1.82 8.71
C PHE A 46 26.69 -2.13 10.20
N ASP A 47 26.96 -1.11 11.02
CA ASP A 47 26.91 -1.17 12.48
C ASP A 47 25.49 -0.97 13.05
N ASP A 48 25.40 -0.98 14.39
CA ASP A 48 24.14 -0.85 15.11
C ASP A 48 23.49 0.53 14.92
N HIS A 49 24.28 1.58 14.67
CA HIS A 49 23.77 2.94 14.44
C HIS A 49 23.01 3.04 13.12
N ILE A 50 23.60 2.50 12.04
CA ILE A 50 22.93 2.50 10.74
C ILE A 50 21.77 1.49 10.70
N ASP A 51 21.86 0.34 11.37
CA ASP A 51 20.71 -0.59 11.51
C ASP A 51 19.52 0.11 12.19
N ALA A 52 19.74 0.79 13.31
CA ALA A 52 18.70 1.55 13.99
C ALA A 52 18.11 2.66 13.10
N ALA A 53 18.95 3.40 12.38
CA ALA A 53 18.51 4.46 11.48
C ALA A 53 17.73 3.92 10.27
N VAL A 54 18.16 2.79 9.69
CA VAL A 54 17.45 2.12 8.58
C VAL A 54 16.09 1.63 9.05
N ARG A 55 16.01 0.98 10.22
CA ARG A 55 14.72 0.52 10.79
C ARG A 55 13.77 1.67 11.06
N ALA A 56 14.27 2.77 11.62
CA ALA A 56 13.46 3.96 11.86
C ALA A 56 12.98 4.61 10.55
N PHE A 57 13.86 4.67 9.54
CA PHE A 57 13.48 5.12 8.21
C PHE A 57 12.42 4.22 7.57
N GLN A 58 12.60 2.90 7.63
CA GLN A 58 11.60 1.94 7.13
C GLN A 58 10.26 2.11 7.82
N GLN A 59 10.26 2.30 9.15
CA GLN A 59 9.05 2.53 9.93
C GLN A 59 8.34 3.83 9.53
N ASP A 60 9.07 4.93 9.41
CA ASP A 60 8.53 6.23 8.99
C ASP A 60 7.93 6.17 7.58
N ARG A 61 8.61 5.45 6.67
CA ARG A 61 8.19 5.30 5.27
C ARG A 61 7.08 4.27 5.06
N GLY A 62 6.68 3.51 6.08
CA GLY A 62 5.69 2.44 5.93
C GLY A 62 6.22 1.27 5.09
N LEU A 63 7.52 0.99 5.18
CA LEU A 63 8.17 -0.19 4.58
C LEU A 63 8.18 -1.35 5.59
N LEU A 64 8.60 -2.54 5.13
CA LEU A 64 8.89 -3.64 6.04
C LEU A 64 10.10 -3.26 6.91
N VAL A 65 9.98 -3.40 8.23
CA VAL A 65 11.03 -3.01 9.20
C VAL A 65 11.94 -4.20 9.48
N ASP A 66 12.74 -4.58 8.50
CA ASP A 66 13.68 -5.71 8.57
C ASP A 66 15.13 -5.28 8.86
N GLY A 67 15.45 -3.99 8.73
CA GLY A 67 16.81 -3.45 8.85
C GLY A 67 17.69 -3.72 7.62
N ILE A 68 17.10 -4.20 6.52
CA ILE A 68 17.79 -4.52 5.28
C ILE A 68 17.66 -3.35 4.29
N VAL A 69 18.80 -2.89 3.77
CA VAL A 69 18.83 -1.95 2.66
C VAL A 69 18.70 -2.72 1.35
N GLY A 70 17.47 -3.14 1.03
CA GLY A 70 17.11 -3.75 -0.25
C GLY A 70 16.53 -2.73 -1.25
N PRO A 71 15.99 -3.20 -2.39
CA PRO A 71 15.44 -2.33 -3.44
C PRO A 71 14.36 -1.36 -2.94
N GLN A 72 13.47 -1.81 -2.05
CA GLN A 72 12.42 -0.97 -1.47
C GLN A 72 12.99 0.15 -0.58
N THR A 73 13.94 -0.19 0.30
CA THR A 73 14.62 0.78 1.16
C THR A 73 15.41 1.79 0.33
N MET A 74 16.12 1.32 -0.71
CA MET A 74 16.88 2.18 -1.63
C MET A 74 15.96 3.13 -2.41
N GLY A 75 14.89 2.64 -3.01
CA GLY A 75 13.91 3.49 -3.71
C GLY A 75 13.24 4.51 -2.77
N GLY A 76 13.04 4.14 -1.50
CA GLY A 76 12.62 5.07 -0.45
C GLY A 76 13.63 6.19 -0.21
N LEU A 77 14.93 5.87 -0.09
CA LEU A 77 16.01 6.84 0.10
C LEU A 77 16.17 7.77 -1.12
N GLU A 78 16.06 7.22 -2.33
CA GLU A 78 16.06 8.00 -3.57
C GLU A 78 14.87 8.96 -3.65
N SER A 79 13.68 8.50 -3.24
CA SER A 79 12.49 9.36 -3.18
C SER A 79 12.65 10.47 -2.14
N ALA A 80 13.31 10.19 -1.01
CA ALA A 80 13.61 11.12 0.06
C ALA A 80 14.64 12.20 -0.32
N HIS A 81 15.41 11.96 -1.38
CA HIS A 81 16.43 12.88 -1.85
C HIS A 81 15.85 14.20 -2.36
N TRP A 82 14.66 14.15 -2.97
CA TRP A 82 14.08 15.29 -3.69
C TRP A 82 13.13 16.09 -2.81
N ARG A 83 13.43 17.37 -2.61
CA ARG A 83 12.50 18.35 -2.02
C ARG A 83 11.88 19.20 -3.12
N LEU A 84 10.67 19.66 -2.87
CA LEU A 84 9.96 20.52 -3.82
C LEU A 84 10.76 21.80 -4.08
N GLY A 85 11.24 21.96 -5.33
CA GLY A 85 12.12 23.04 -5.76
C GLY A 85 13.55 22.59 -6.11
N ASP A 86 13.98 21.39 -5.72
CA ASP A 86 15.31 20.86 -6.06
C ASP A 86 15.43 20.51 -7.55
N ARG A 87 14.31 20.17 -8.20
CA ARG A 87 14.22 19.90 -9.64
C ARG A 87 12.90 20.42 -10.21
N ILE A 88 12.88 20.59 -11.53
CA ILE A 88 11.66 20.91 -12.27
C ILE A 88 10.82 19.64 -12.37
N VAL A 89 9.64 19.67 -11.75
CA VAL A 89 8.67 18.57 -11.81
C VAL A 89 7.65 18.86 -12.89
N ARG A 90 7.42 17.91 -13.80
CA ARG A 90 6.45 18.01 -14.90
C ARG A 90 6.00 16.62 -15.34
N PHE A 91 4.91 16.56 -16.10
CA PHE A 91 4.48 15.32 -16.72
C PHE A 91 5.43 14.91 -17.84
N VAL A 92 5.89 13.66 -17.77
CA VAL A 92 6.65 13.03 -18.85
C VAL A 92 5.95 11.71 -19.17
N PRO A 93 5.32 11.58 -20.35
CA PRO A 93 4.65 10.34 -20.74
C PRO A 93 5.57 9.13 -20.60
N ALA A 94 5.03 8.05 -20.00
CA ALA A 94 5.72 6.79 -19.71
C ALA A 94 6.94 6.88 -18.77
N HIS A 95 7.25 8.05 -18.20
CA HIS A 95 8.37 8.26 -17.28
C HIS A 95 7.96 9.21 -16.16
N GLU A 96 7.01 8.78 -15.33
CA GLU A 96 6.53 9.60 -14.22
C GLU A 96 7.68 9.91 -13.26
N LEU A 97 7.81 11.18 -12.89
CA LEU A 97 8.73 11.57 -11.84
C LEU A 97 8.16 11.10 -10.51
N VAL A 98 8.98 10.42 -9.71
CA VAL A 98 8.59 9.91 -8.39
C VAL A 98 9.50 10.54 -7.33
N GLY A 99 8.94 10.94 -6.19
CA GLY A 99 9.70 11.48 -5.07
C GLY A 99 8.86 12.22 -4.04
N ASP A 100 9.51 12.60 -2.94
CA ASP A 100 8.87 13.39 -1.86
C ASP A 100 8.54 14.82 -2.32
N ASP A 101 9.22 15.34 -3.34
CA ASP A 101 8.91 16.59 -4.02
C ASP A 101 7.53 16.55 -4.70
N VAL A 102 7.26 15.46 -5.41
CA VAL A 102 5.97 15.21 -6.07
C VAL A 102 4.88 15.02 -5.02
N ARG A 103 5.13 14.22 -3.99
CA ARG A 103 4.23 14.02 -2.85
C ARG A 103 3.86 15.36 -2.20
N THR A 104 4.85 16.21 -1.94
CA THR A 104 4.65 17.54 -1.38
C THR A 104 3.76 18.41 -2.27
N LEU A 105 3.97 18.36 -3.60
CA LEU A 105 3.13 19.07 -4.56
C LEU A 105 1.69 18.54 -4.56
N GLN A 106 1.50 17.23 -4.61
CA GLN A 106 0.19 16.57 -4.55
C GLN A 106 -0.56 16.92 -3.26
N THR A 107 0.10 16.87 -2.09
CA THR A 107 -0.50 17.30 -0.82
C THR A 107 -1.00 18.73 -0.89
N ARG A 108 -0.24 19.63 -1.52
CA ARG A 108 -0.66 21.03 -1.69
C ARG A 108 -1.85 21.15 -2.64
N LEU A 109 -1.79 20.52 -3.80
CA LEU A 109 -2.89 20.51 -4.77
C LEU A 109 -4.18 19.95 -4.14
N GLN A 110 -4.09 18.85 -3.39
CA GLN A 110 -5.23 18.26 -2.70
C GLN A 110 -5.77 19.19 -1.59
N SER A 111 -4.89 19.87 -0.85
CA SER A 111 -5.31 20.85 0.16
C SER A 111 -5.99 22.11 -0.40
N LEU A 112 -5.78 22.38 -1.70
CA LEU A 112 -6.43 23.43 -2.46
C LEU A 112 -7.70 22.94 -3.19
N GLY A 113 -8.03 21.65 -3.08
CA GLY A 113 -9.16 21.03 -3.78
C GLY A 113 -8.93 20.75 -5.27
N MET A 114 -7.68 20.87 -5.75
CA MET A 114 -7.32 20.70 -7.17
C MET A 114 -7.03 19.24 -7.55
N LEU A 115 -6.67 18.40 -6.58
CA LEU A 115 -6.35 17.00 -6.80
C LEU A 115 -7.39 16.11 -6.12
N ASP A 116 -8.13 15.36 -6.94
CA ASP A 116 -9.05 14.31 -6.49
C ASP A 116 -8.41 12.93 -6.74
N GLY A 117 -7.60 12.50 -5.77
CA GLY A 117 -6.84 11.26 -5.87
C GLY A 117 -5.92 11.01 -4.68
N GLN A 118 -5.43 9.77 -4.58
CA GLN A 118 -4.47 9.35 -3.58
C GLN A 118 -3.11 10.03 -3.81
N ILE A 119 -2.42 10.41 -2.73
CA ILE A 119 -1.07 10.96 -2.79
C ILE A 119 -0.07 9.82 -2.96
N ASP A 120 0.17 9.40 -4.20
CA ASP A 120 1.06 8.29 -4.54
C ASP A 120 2.54 8.70 -4.66
N GLY A 121 2.84 10.00 -4.73
CA GLY A 121 4.18 10.54 -4.94
C GLY A 121 4.69 10.38 -6.37
N ALA A 122 3.82 10.07 -7.34
CA ALA A 122 4.13 9.95 -8.76
C ALA A 122 3.47 11.08 -9.58
N PHE A 123 4.23 11.70 -10.48
CA PHE A 123 3.73 12.80 -11.30
C PHE A 123 3.07 12.23 -12.56
N GLY A 124 1.87 11.70 -12.37
CA GLY A 124 1.02 11.19 -13.44
C GLY A 124 0.08 12.25 -14.03
N ALA A 125 -0.81 11.80 -14.91
CA ALA A 125 -1.73 12.66 -15.65
C ALA A 125 -2.71 13.44 -14.75
N GLN A 126 -3.13 12.88 -13.62
CA GLN A 126 -4.00 13.57 -12.66
C GLN A 126 -3.27 14.73 -11.98
N THR A 127 -2.01 14.52 -11.56
CA THR A 127 -1.15 15.57 -10.99
C THR A 127 -0.90 16.69 -12.01
N ASP A 128 -0.68 16.35 -13.28
CA ASP A 128 -0.53 17.33 -14.37
C ASP A 128 -1.79 18.18 -14.58
N ALA A 129 -2.96 17.54 -14.65
CA ALA A 129 -4.24 18.21 -14.82
C ALA A 129 -4.51 19.19 -13.67
N ALA A 130 -4.34 18.73 -12.43
CA ALA A 130 -4.48 19.53 -11.22
C ALA A 130 -3.50 20.72 -11.19
N LEU A 131 -2.24 20.51 -11.62
CA LEU A 131 -1.25 21.57 -11.67
C LEU A 131 -1.61 22.64 -12.72
N ARG A 132 -2.05 22.22 -13.91
CA ARG A 132 -2.48 23.14 -14.96
C ARG A 132 -3.70 23.96 -14.54
N GLU A 133 -4.65 23.35 -13.83
CA GLU A 133 -5.80 24.06 -13.28
C GLU A 133 -5.36 25.12 -12.27
N LEU A 134 -4.50 24.75 -11.32
CA LEU A 134 -3.93 25.70 -10.38
C LEU A 134 -3.18 26.86 -11.07
N GLN A 135 -2.41 26.56 -12.12
CA GLN A 135 -1.72 27.58 -12.89
C GLN A 135 -2.70 28.58 -13.55
N ARG A 136 -3.84 28.11 -14.08
CA ARG A 136 -4.89 28.99 -14.61
C ARG A 136 -5.45 29.90 -13.52
N ASP A 137 -5.76 29.35 -12.36
CA ASP A 137 -6.34 30.10 -11.22
C ASP A 137 -5.36 31.15 -10.67
N LEU A 138 -4.06 30.89 -10.77
CA LEU A 138 -3.00 31.81 -10.40
C LEU A 138 -2.69 32.86 -11.48
N GLY A 139 -3.32 32.78 -12.67
CA GLY A 139 -3.03 33.65 -13.80
C GLY A 139 -1.66 33.39 -14.45
N LEU A 140 -1.14 32.17 -14.31
CA LEU A 140 0.10 31.71 -14.95
C LEU A 140 -0.21 30.97 -16.26
N ASP A 141 0.81 30.77 -17.09
CA ASP A 141 0.70 29.87 -18.24
C ASP A 141 0.48 28.42 -17.74
N PRO A 142 -0.60 27.73 -18.17
CA PRO A 142 -0.93 26.40 -17.69
C PRO A 142 -0.13 25.32 -18.43
N ASP A 143 1.20 25.40 -18.34
CA ASP A 143 2.15 24.55 -19.04
C ASP A 143 2.38 23.17 -18.38
N GLY A 144 1.88 22.97 -17.16
CA GLY A 144 2.04 21.75 -16.38
C GLY A 144 3.45 21.59 -15.78
N VAL A 145 4.22 22.67 -15.73
CA VAL A 145 5.59 22.68 -15.21
C VAL A 145 5.62 23.35 -13.83
N CYS A 146 6.05 22.59 -12.83
CA CYS A 146 6.28 23.13 -11.49
C CYS A 146 7.65 23.83 -11.43
N GLY A 147 7.72 25.00 -12.08
CA GLY A 147 8.89 25.89 -12.08
C GLY A 147 8.86 26.94 -10.96
N PRO A 148 9.85 27.85 -10.91
CA PRO A 148 9.96 28.86 -9.85
C PRO A 148 8.72 29.76 -9.68
N GLU A 149 8.01 30.09 -10.76
CA GLU A 149 6.79 30.90 -10.68
C GLU A 149 5.63 30.13 -10.06
N THR A 150 5.38 28.91 -10.54
CA THR A 150 4.41 27.98 -9.97
C THR A 150 4.69 27.75 -8.47
N LEU A 151 5.95 27.53 -8.09
CA LEU A 151 6.36 27.34 -6.70
C LEU A 151 6.09 28.57 -5.82
N ARG A 152 6.34 29.79 -6.33
CA ARG A 152 6.02 31.03 -5.63
C ARG A 152 4.51 31.18 -5.46
N GLY A 153 3.73 30.87 -6.48
CA GLY A 153 2.27 30.88 -6.42
C GLY A 153 1.73 29.91 -5.37
N VAL A 154 2.11 28.63 -5.48
CA VAL A 154 1.78 27.55 -4.55
C VAL A 154 2.22 27.84 -3.11
N SER A 155 3.31 28.56 -2.89
CA SER A 155 3.79 28.92 -1.55
C SER A 155 3.10 30.14 -0.93
N ARG A 156 2.50 31.00 -1.75
CA ARG A 156 1.72 32.16 -1.28
C ARG A 156 0.28 31.79 -0.95
N LEU A 157 -0.25 30.77 -1.60
CA LEU A 157 -1.52 30.16 -1.23
C LEU A 157 -1.33 29.47 0.13
N GLY A 158 -1.75 30.13 1.20
CA GLY A 158 -1.82 29.53 2.53
C GLY A 158 -2.73 28.29 2.51
N ARG A 159 -2.65 27.44 3.55
CA ARG A 159 -3.60 26.31 3.71
C ARG A 159 -5.03 26.88 3.73
N ALA A 160 -5.74 26.75 2.61
CA ALA A 160 -7.14 27.15 2.50
C ALA A 160 -8.04 26.27 3.41
N VAL A 161 -7.60 25.03 3.65
CA VAL A 161 -8.24 24.08 4.56
C VAL A 161 -7.24 23.65 5.64
N THR A 162 -7.44 24.12 6.87
CA THR A 162 -6.74 23.64 8.06
C THR A 162 -7.65 22.69 8.83
N GLY A 163 -7.59 21.40 8.52
CA GLY A 163 -8.33 20.34 9.22
C GLY A 163 -9.10 19.43 8.27
N GLY A 164 -8.92 18.11 8.44
CA GLY A 164 -9.52 17.09 7.58
C GLY A 164 -8.71 16.78 6.33
N ASN A 165 -8.94 15.59 5.77
CA ASN A 165 -8.42 15.16 4.46
C ASN A 165 -9.61 15.23 3.48
N PRO A 166 -9.67 16.24 2.57
CA PRO A 166 -10.79 16.40 1.64
C PRO A 166 -11.00 15.16 0.78
N PHE A 167 -9.93 14.56 0.26
CA PHE A 167 -10.02 13.30 -0.49
C PHE A 167 -10.69 12.21 0.34
N ALA A 168 -10.35 12.09 1.63
CA ALA A 168 -10.98 11.11 2.50
C ALA A 168 -12.48 11.31 2.70
N LEU A 169 -12.95 12.56 2.73
CA LEU A 169 -14.37 12.86 2.81
C LEU A 169 -15.10 12.47 1.51
N HIS A 170 -14.53 12.82 0.35
CA HIS A 170 -15.09 12.46 -0.95
C HIS A 170 -15.13 10.93 -1.14
N GLU A 171 -14.06 10.22 -0.78
CA GLU A 171 -13.99 8.78 -0.96
C GLU A 171 -15.01 8.05 -0.08
N ARG A 172 -15.18 8.47 1.18
CA ARG A 172 -16.21 7.92 2.09
C ARG A 172 -17.62 8.24 1.62
N ALA A 173 -17.86 9.47 1.15
CA ALA A 173 -19.15 9.85 0.60
C ALA A 173 -19.50 9.03 -0.65
N ARG A 174 -18.51 8.77 -1.52
CA ARG A 174 -18.68 7.91 -2.70
C ARG A 174 -19.14 6.51 -2.32
N VAL A 175 -18.46 5.86 -1.36
CA VAL A 175 -18.84 4.54 -0.84
C VAL A 175 -20.25 4.56 -0.27
N ALA A 176 -20.56 5.51 0.62
CA ALA A 176 -21.88 5.62 1.22
C ALA A 176 -23.00 5.84 0.18
N SER A 177 -22.74 6.65 -0.85
CA SER A 177 -23.70 6.93 -1.93
C SER A 177 -23.89 5.77 -2.91
N SER A 178 -22.95 4.82 -2.96
CA SER A 178 -23.00 3.67 -3.87
C SER A 178 -24.02 2.60 -3.44
N GLY A 179 -24.61 2.75 -2.26
CA GLY A 179 -25.61 1.83 -1.72
C GLY A 179 -25.00 0.54 -1.17
N LYS A 180 -25.86 -0.27 -0.55
CA LYS A 180 -25.47 -1.48 0.20
C LYS A 180 -25.13 -2.68 -0.68
N SER A 181 -25.54 -2.67 -1.94
CA SER A 181 -25.40 -3.83 -2.81
C SER A 181 -23.98 -3.98 -3.34
N LEU A 182 -23.51 -5.23 -3.38
CA LEU A 182 -22.29 -5.60 -4.08
C LEU A 182 -22.53 -5.91 -5.57
N ALA A 183 -23.79 -6.15 -5.96
CA ALA A 183 -24.11 -6.53 -7.34
C ALA A 183 -23.69 -5.45 -8.33
N GLY A 184 -23.05 -5.86 -9.43
CA GLY A 184 -22.56 -4.96 -10.49
C GLY A 184 -21.16 -4.38 -10.23
N ARG A 185 -20.56 -4.63 -9.07
CA ARG A 185 -19.19 -4.19 -8.77
C ARG A 185 -18.15 -5.11 -9.40
N VAL A 186 -16.94 -4.59 -9.59
CA VAL A 186 -15.78 -5.29 -10.12
C VAL A 186 -14.69 -5.36 -9.05
N VAL A 187 -14.20 -6.57 -8.75
CA VAL A 187 -13.10 -6.82 -7.82
C VAL A 187 -11.90 -7.38 -8.57
N ALA A 188 -10.77 -6.70 -8.51
CA ALA A 188 -9.50 -7.26 -8.97
C ALA A 188 -8.85 -8.06 -7.83
N ILE A 189 -8.49 -9.31 -8.10
CA ILE A 189 -7.87 -10.22 -7.12
C ILE A 189 -6.49 -10.64 -7.63
N GLU A 190 -5.44 -10.20 -6.97
CA GLU A 190 -4.08 -10.68 -7.21
C GLU A 190 -3.77 -11.84 -6.25
N VAL A 191 -3.31 -12.97 -6.78
CA VAL A 191 -2.82 -14.10 -5.98
C VAL A 191 -1.31 -14.08 -5.97
N GLY A 192 -0.75 -14.08 -4.76
CA GLY A 192 0.69 -14.09 -4.58
C GLY A 192 1.28 -15.48 -4.41
N GLY A 193 2.53 -15.60 -4.85
CA GLY A 193 3.44 -16.66 -4.41
C GLY A 193 4.41 -17.10 -5.49
N LEU A 194 5.65 -17.36 -5.07
CA LEU A 194 6.56 -18.18 -5.85
C LEU A 194 6.06 -19.63 -5.84
N ASP A 195 6.27 -20.37 -6.92
CA ASP A 195 6.07 -21.82 -6.96
C ASP A 195 7.22 -22.54 -6.22
N GLU A 196 7.42 -22.14 -4.96
CA GLU A 196 8.46 -22.65 -4.07
C GLU A 196 7.81 -23.35 -2.88
N ARG A 197 8.19 -24.62 -2.71
CA ARG A 197 7.64 -25.44 -1.64
C ARG A 197 8.37 -25.16 -0.33
N THR A 198 7.59 -24.76 0.65
CA THR A 198 8.09 -24.45 1.99
C THR A 198 8.34 -25.73 2.79
N GLY A 199 9.03 -25.60 3.94
CA GLY A 199 9.31 -26.72 4.85
C GLY A 199 8.05 -27.42 5.41
N SER A 200 6.87 -26.80 5.32
CA SER A 200 5.59 -27.40 5.69
C SER A 200 4.99 -28.29 4.59
N GLY A 201 5.55 -28.28 3.38
CA GLY A 201 5.04 -28.99 2.22
C GLY A 201 3.99 -28.23 1.41
N LEU A 202 3.57 -27.05 1.88
CA LEU A 202 2.68 -26.14 1.14
C LEU A 202 3.47 -25.24 0.19
N VAL A 203 2.82 -24.86 -0.91
CA VAL A 203 3.27 -23.85 -1.87
C VAL A 203 2.35 -22.63 -1.72
N GLU A 204 2.92 -21.42 -1.66
CA GLU A 204 2.14 -20.18 -1.46
C GLU A 204 1.04 -20.05 -2.50
N ILE A 205 1.39 -20.20 -3.78
CA ILE A 205 0.44 -20.01 -4.89
C ILE A 205 -0.75 -20.99 -4.84
N ASP A 206 -0.55 -22.22 -4.38
CA ASP A 206 -1.64 -23.20 -4.24
C ASP A 206 -2.65 -22.81 -3.16
N VAL A 207 -2.13 -22.28 -2.04
CA VAL A 207 -2.96 -21.84 -0.91
C VAL A 207 -3.73 -20.57 -1.29
N THR A 208 -3.04 -19.55 -1.81
CA THR A 208 -3.62 -18.26 -2.16
C THR A 208 -4.63 -18.39 -3.32
N SER A 209 -4.31 -19.19 -4.34
CA SER A 209 -5.22 -19.45 -5.46
C SER A 209 -6.49 -20.20 -5.05
N ASP A 210 -6.41 -21.17 -4.12
CA ASP A 210 -7.61 -21.85 -3.62
C ASP A 210 -8.53 -20.90 -2.83
N ILE A 211 -7.96 -20.05 -1.96
CA ILE A 211 -8.73 -19.02 -1.23
C ILE A 211 -9.37 -18.04 -2.22
N ALA A 212 -8.61 -17.55 -3.20
CA ALA A 212 -9.10 -16.62 -4.22
C ALA A 212 -10.26 -17.21 -5.05
N ARG A 213 -10.15 -18.48 -5.48
CA ARG A 213 -11.22 -19.17 -6.22
C ARG A 213 -12.49 -19.33 -5.39
N ARG A 214 -12.36 -19.62 -4.09
CA ARG A 214 -13.50 -19.71 -3.16
C ARG A 214 -14.16 -18.36 -2.95
N LEU A 215 -13.38 -17.30 -2.90
CA LEU A 215 -13.87 -15.93 -2.81
C LEU A 215 -14.58 -15.52 -4.12
N GLU A 216 -13.97 -15.75 -5.27
CA GLU A 216 -14.55 -15.51 -6.61
C GLU A 216 -15.90 -16.19 -6.78
N GLY A 217 -16.02 -17.47 -6.41
CA GLY A 217 -17.29 -18.20 -6.50
C GLY A 217 -18.41 -17.55 -5.69
N ARG A 218 -18.08 -17.02 -4.50
CA ARG A 218 -19.03 -16.31 -3.63
C ARG A 218 -19.34 -14.90 -4.13
N LEU A 219 -18.33 -14.17 -4.62
CA LEU A 219 -18.49 -12.86 -5.26
C LEU A 219 -19.44 -12.97 -6.45
N THR A 220 -19.21 -13.95 -7.32
CA THR A 220 -20.09 -14.25 -8.47
C THR A 220 -21.51 -14.55 -8.00
N ALA A 221 -21.68 -15.32 -6.93
CA ALA A 221 -22.99 -15.64 -6.37
C ALA A 221 -23.72 -14.40 -5.83
N VAL A 222 -23.03 -13.34 -5.41
CA VAL A 222 -23.66 -12.06 -4.99
C VAL A 222 -23.73 -11.03 -6.11
N GLY A 223 -23.36 -11.39 -7.34
CA GLY A 223 -23.45 -10.54 -8.53
C GLY A 223 -22.25 -9.61 -8.74
N VAL A 224 -21.13 -9.89 -8.10
CA VAL A 224 -19.85 -9.17 -8.30
C VAL A 224 -19.06 -9.85 -9.41
N ALA A 225 -18.50 -9.07 -10.33
CA ALA A 225 -17.52 -9.56 -11.30
C ALA A 225 -16.13 -9.57 -10.67
N SER A 226 -15.37 -10.65 -10.84
CA SER A 226 -13.98 -10.73 -10.40
C SER A 226 -13.03 -10.94 -11.57
N VAL A 227 -11.85 -10.32 -11.49
CA VAL A 227 -10.72 -10.56 -12.40
C VAL A 227 -9.53 -10.98 -11.56
N MET A 228 -9.02 -12.19 -11.80
CA MET A 228 -7.89 -12.72 -11.06
C MET A 228 -6.58 -12.58 -11.86
N THR A 229 -5.51 -12.13 -11.20
CA THR A 229 -4.15 -12.10 -11.74
C THR A 229 -3.18 -12.82 -10.79
N THR A 230 -2.02 -13.21 -11.29
CA THR A 230 -0.98 -13.86 -10.49
C THR A 230 0.22 -12.96 -10.38
N PHE A 231 0.69 -12.73 -9.16
CA PHE A 231 1.88 -11.94 -8.90
C PHE A 231 3.12 -12.57 -9.53
N THR A 232 3.80 -11.83 -10.41
CA THR A 232 5.07 -12.25 -11.00
C THR A 232 6.24 -11.46 -10.42
N ALA A 233 7.04 -12.08 -9.57
CA ALA A 233 8.26 -11.47 -9.04
C ALA A 233 9.34 -11.41 -10.14
N GLY A 234 9.78 -10.21 -10.53
CA GLY A 234 11.08 -10.05 -11.24
C GLY A 234 11.10 -9.34 -12.59
N GLU A 235 9.98 -8.81 -13.11
CA GLU A 235 10.02 -7.97 -14.31
C GLU A 235 9.54 -6.55 -14.00
N SER A 236 10.26 -5.57 -14.54
CA SER A 236 10.05 -4.13 -14.37
C SER A 236 8.57 -3.72 -14.32
N GLY A 237 8.08 -3.41 -13.13
CA GLY A 237 7.10 -2.35 -12.84
C GLY A 237 5.69 -2.40 -13.46
N SER A 238 5.30 -3.44 -14.20
CA SER A 238 4.01 -3.45 -14.91
C SER A 238 3.39 -4.85 -14.90
N SER A 239 2.33 -5.07 -14.12
CA SER A 239 1.14 -5.76 -14.68
C SER A 239 -0.08 -5.75 -13.75
N ASP A 240 0.05 -6.05 -12.45
CA ASP A 240 -1.14 -6.39 -11.65
C ASP A 240 -2.03 -5.18 -11.28
N GLY A 241 -1.44 -4.14 -10.69
CA GLY A 241 -2.16 -2.90 -10.41
C GLY A 241 -2.63 -2.18 -11.69
N GLU A 242 -1.91 -2.35 -12.80
CA GLU A 242 -2.32 -1.79 -14.09
C GLU A 242 -3.56 -2.44 -14.67
N VAL A 243 -3.70 -3.77 -14.53
CA VAL A 243 -4.92 -4.48 -14.94
C VAL A 243 -6.10 -3.97 -14.14
N ALA A 244 -5.97 -3.86 -12.81
CA ALA A 244 -7.01 -3.30 -11.94
C ALA A 244 -7.40 -1.86 -12.36
N ASN A 245 -6.40 -1.01 -12.63
CA ASN A 245 -6.60 0.36 -13.10
C ASN A 245 -7.27 0.44 -14.48
N ARG A 246 -7.00 -0.52 -15.37
CA ARG A 246 -7.51 -0.53 -16.75
C ARG A 246 -8.98 -0.97 -16.83
N ILE A 247 -9.38 -1.90 -15.96
CA ILE A 247 -10.77 -2.38 -15.87
C ILE A 247 -11.63 -1.49 -14.97
N ASP A 248 -11.04 -0.43 -14.40
CA ASP A 248 -11.71 0.47 -13.43
C ASP A 248 -12.36 -0.32 -12.28
N ALA A 249 -11.60 -1.23 -11.68
CA ALA A 249 -12.12 -2.06 -10.58
C ALA A 249 -12.57 -1.20 -9.39
N ASP A 250 -13.65 -1.60 -8.73
CA ASP A 250 -14.16 -0.91 -7.53
C ASP A 250 -13.27 -1.14 -6.30
N MET A 251 -12.51 -2.25 -6.29
CA MET A 251 -11.51 -2.54 -5.27
C MET A 251 -10.45 -3.53 -5.78
N PHE A 252 -9.31 -3.56 -5.09
CA PHE A 252 -8.21 -4.47 -5.35
C PHE A 252 -7.84 -5.27 -4.10
N LEU A 253 -7.70 -6.58 -4.23
CA LEU A 253 -7.32 -7.49 -3.16
C LEU A 253 -6.08 -8.29 -3.57
N SER A 254 -5.00 -8.21 -2.82
CA SER A 254 -3.81 -9.04 -3.01
C SER A 254 -3.77 -10.10 -1.90
N ILE A 255 -3.82 -11.39 -2.24
CA ILE A 255 -3.86 -12.50 -1.29
C ILE A 255 -2.49 -13.16 -1.25
N ARG A 256 -1.84 -13.13 -0.08
CA ARG A 256 -0.49 -13.65 0.18
C ARG A 256 -0.51 -14.66 1.32
N ALA A 257 0.44 -15.59 1.33
CA ALA A 257 0.77 -16.37 2.53
C ALA A 257 2.25 -16.19 2.86
N ASP A 258 2.52 -15.66 4.04
CA ASP A 258 3.87 -15.23 4.40
C ASP A 258 4.80 -16.40 4.71
N SER A 259 6.10 -16.13 4.61
CA SER A 259 7.16 -17.02 5.09
C SER A 259 8.19 -16.20 5.83
N HIS A 260 8.65 -16.72 6.98
CA HIS A 260 9.60 -15.99 7.83
C HIS A 260 10.67 -16.92 8.40
N PRO A 261 11.95 -16.47 8.52
CA PRO A 261 13.04 -17.28 9.07
C PRO A 261 12.80 -17.76 10.50
N ASN A 262 12.13 -16.94 11.33
CA ASN A 262 11.67 -17.36 12.65
C ASN A 262 10.37 -18.17 12.51
N PRO A 263 10.37 -19.48 12.80
CA PRO A 263 9.19 -20.34 12.63
C PRO A 263 8.09 -20.07 13.67
N THR A 264 8.36 -19.24 14.68
CA THR A 264 7.35 -18.83 15.68
C THR A 264 6.51 -17.64 15.22
N ALA A 265 6.90 -16.93 14.15
CA ALA A 265 6.06 -15.91 13.54
C ALA A 265 4.76 -16.55 13.03
N SER A 266 3.61 -16.00 13.38
CA SER A 266 2.28 -16.50 13.02
C SER A 266 1.26 -15.39 12.98
N GLY A 267 0.08 -15.68 12.41
CA GLY A 267 -1.08 -14.82 12.49
C GLY A 267 -1.55 -14.24 11.16
N PHE A 268 -2.68 -13.55 11.23
CA PHE A 268 -3.35 -12.93 10.10
C PHE A 268 -3.17 -11.41 10.16
N ALA A 269 -2.78 -10.82 9.03
CA ALA A 269 -2.59 -9.37 8.92
C ALA A 269 -3.20 -8.85 7.61
N THR A 270 -3.61 -7.59 7.65
CA THR A 270 -4.07 -6.85 6.47
C THR A 270 -3.24 -5.59 6.32
N PHE A 271 -3.02 -5.18 5.08
CA PHE A 271 -2.21 -4.02 4.74
C PHE A 271 -2.96 -3.14 3.77
N TYR A 272 -2.89 -1.83 3.99
CA TYR A 272 -3.54 -0.81 3.17
C TYR A 272 -2.55 0.30 2.88
N TYR A 273 -2.86 1.14 1.88
CA TYR A 273 -1.97 2.26 1.57
C TYR A 273 -1.89 3.28 2.71
N GLY A 274 -0.69 3.49 3.25
CA GLY A 274 -0.37 4.72 3.95
C GLY A 274 0.88 4.72 4.82
N ARG A 275 1.01 5.73 5.70
CA ARG A 275 2.10 5.86 6.69
C ARG A 275 1.55 6.15 8.09
N ALA A 276 2.10 5.49 9.11
CA ALA A 276 1.59 5.53 10.48
C ALA A 276 1.53 6.94 11.11
N HIS A 277 2.38 7.88 10.66
CA HIS A 277 2.49 9.24 11.20
C HIS A 277 1.99 10.34 10.25
N HIS A 278 1.43 9.97 9.08
CA HIS A 278 0.99 10.94 8.07
C HIS A 278 -0.46 10.68 7.64
N SER A 279 -1.41 11.35 8.30
CA SER A 279 -2.85 11.17 8.05
C SER A 279 -3.34 11.65 6.67
N SER A 280 -2.55 12.46 5.96
CA SER A 280 -2.83 12.83 4.56
C SER A 280 -2.51 11.71 3.58
N ASP A 281 -1.59 10.82 3.96
CA ASP A 281 -1.00 9.82 3.09
C ASP A 281 -1.55 8.45 3.46
N VAL A 282 -2.88 8.34 3.48
CA VAL A 282 -3.60 7.10 3.80
C VAL A 282 -4.76 6.96 2.83
N SER A 283 -5.00 5.75 2.34
CA SER A 283 -6.27 5.38 1.71
C SER A 283 -7.31 5.11 2.81
N PRO A 284 -8.27 6.00 3.05
CA PRO A 284 -9.24 5.83 4.13
C PRO A 284 -10.23 4.70 3.85
N VAL A 285 -10.65 4.51 2.60
CA VAL A 285 -11.53 3.39 2.25
C VAL A 285 -10.75 2.08 2.21
N GLY A 286 -9.49 2.08 1.72
CA GLY A 286 -8.61 0.92 1.83
C GLY A 286 -8.33 0.53 3.28
N HIS A 287 -8.11 1.51 4.16
CA HIS A 287 -7.98 1.29 5.60
C HIS A 287 -9.24 0.66 6.20
N ALA A 288 -10.42 1.21 5.91
CA ALA A 288 -11.68 0.67 6.40
C ALA A 288 -11.91 -0.77 5.91
N LEU A 289 -11.66 -1.03 4.62
CA LEU A 289 -11.77 -2.38 4.04
C LEU A 289 -10.82 -3.37 4.71
N ALA A 290 -9.55 -2.99 4.92
CA ALA A 290 -8.57 -3.81 5.62
C ALA A 290 -9.04 -4.13 7.05
N ASP A 291 -9.54 -3.14 7.78
CA ASP A 291 -10.07 -3.30 9.14
C ASP A 291 -11.28 -4.25 9.19
N PHE A 292 -12.23 -4.13 8.26
CA PHE A 292 -13.39 -5.02 8.21
C PHE A 292 -12.99 -6.46 7.90
N ILE A 293 -12.09 -6.67 6.93
CA ILE A 293 -11.55 -7.98 6.60
C ILE A 293 -10.80 -8.57 7.81
N GLN A 294 -9.94 -7.79 8.47
CA GLN A 294 -9.18 -8.20 9.66
C GLN A 294 -10.12 -8.72 10.75
N ARG A 295 -11.13 -7.93 11.10
CA ARG A 295 -12.08 -8.24 12.18
C ARG A 295 -12.88 -9.50 11.87
N GLU A 296 -13.38 -9.65 10.64
CA GLU A 296 -14.19 -10.81 10.26
C GLU A 296 -13.38 -12.11 10.22
N VAL A 297 -12.15 -12.08 9.69
CA VAL A 297 -11.30 -13.27 9.66
C VAL A 297 -10.88 -13.68 11.07
N VAL A 298 -10.44 -12.74 11.90
CA VAL A 298 -10.04 -13.02 13.30
C VAL A 298 -11.22 -13.53 14.13
N ALA A 299 -12.43 -13.02 13.92
CA ALA A 299 -13.60 -13.48 14.66
C ALA A 299 -14.04 -14.92 14.32
N ARG A 300 -13.63 -15.43 13.15
CA ARG A 300 -14.07 -16.75 12.61
C ARG A 300 -12.97 -17.79 12.56
N THR A 301 -11.74 -17.40 12.87
CA THR A 301 -10.55 -18.27 12.84
C THR A 301 -9.82 -18.21 14.18
N ASP A 302 -8.84 -19.07 14.36
CA ASP A 302 -7.97 -19.10 15.55
C ASP A 302 -6.58 -18.51 15.29
N LEU A 303 -6.40 -17.77 14.19
CA LEU A 303 -5.14 -17.10 13.89
C LEU A 303 -4.89 -15.95 14.86
N LEU A 304 -3.61 -15.72 15.17
CA LEU A 304 -3.19 -14.55 15.92
C LEU A 304 -3.60 -13.27 15.17
N ASP A 305 -4.26 -12.34 15.86
CA ASP A 305 -4.61 -11.03 15.32
C ASP A 305 -3.37 -10.14 15.24
N CYS A 306 -2.74 -10.10 14.06
CA CYS A 306 -1.61 -9.21 13.80
C CYS A 306 -2.06 -7.78 13.44
N ARG A 307 -3.36 -7.49 13.40
CA ARG A 307 -3.97 -6.19 13.06
C ARG A 307 -3.73 -5.73 11.61
N SER A 308 -4.38 -4.62 11.27
CA SER A 308 -4.17 -3.92 10.01
C SER A 308 -2.99 -2.95 10.11
N HIS A 309 -2.22 -2.81 9.03
CA HIS A 309 -1.04 -1.94 9.00
C HIS A 309 -0.96 -1.07 7.75
N PRO A 310 -0.59 0.21 7.88
CA PRO A 310 -0.30 1.06 6.74
C PRO A 310 1.02 0.64 6.08
N ARG A 311 1.04 0.56 4.75
CA ARG A 311 2.23 0.30 3.93
C ARG A 311 2.28 1.20 2.70
N THR A 312 3.48 1.46 2.21
CA THR A 312 3.70 2.23 0.97
C THR A 312 4.15 1.37 -0.20
N TRP A 313 3.86 0.07 -0.13
CA TRP A 313 4.12 -0.89 -1.20
C TRP A 313 3.52 -0.41 -2.52
N GLU A 314 4.26 -0.66 -3.60
CA GLU A 314 3.96 -0.14 -4.93
C GLU A 314 2.53 -0.46 -5.36
N VAL A 315 2.11 -1.73 -5.25
CA VAL A 315 0.75 -2.15 -5.64
C VAL A 315 -0.36 -1.44 -4.87
N LEU A 316 -0.18 -1.14 -3.58
CA LEU A 316 -1.17 -0.40 -2.79
C LEU A 316 -1.17 1.10 -3.13
N ARG A 317 -0.02 1.61 -3.56
CA ARG A 317 0.22 3.03 -3.81
C ARG A 317 -0.24 3.48 -5.19
N THR A 318 -0.12 2.62 -6.22
CA THR A 318 -0.34 2.98 -7.64
C THR A 318 -1.73 2.64 -8.18
N VAL A 319 -2.49 1.80 -7.47
CA VAL A 319 -3.88 1.51 -7.80
C VAL A 319 -4.80 2.69 -7.45
N ARG A 320 -5.84 2.89 -8.28
CA ARG A 320 -6.76 4.05 -8.19
C ARG A 320 -8.02 3.76 -7.37
N MET A 321 -8.21 2.51 -6.97
CA MET A 321 -9.31 2.05 -6.14
C MET A 321 -8.81 1.62 -4.76
N PRO A 322 -9.71 1.48 -3.76
CA PRO A 322 -9.37 0.93 -2.46
C PRO A 322 -8.66 -0.41 -2.58
N ALA A 323 -7.50 -0.53 -1.93
CA ALA A 323 -6.63 -1.70 -2.07
C ALA A 323 -6.27 -2.29 -0.71
N VAL A 324 -6.30 -3.62 -0.62
CA VAL A 324 -5.87 -4.35 0.57
C VAL A 324 -4.98 -5.52 0.16
N GLN A 325 -3.82 -5.65 0.80
CA GLN A 325 -3.07 -6.90 0.80
C GLN A 325 -3.38 -7.68 2.06
N ILE A 326 -3.68 -8.97 1.90
CA ILE A 326 -4.08 -9.90 2.94
C ILE A 326 -2.94 -10.90 3.11
N SER A 327 -2.38 -11.00 4.31
CA SER A 327 -1.49 -12.10 4.70
C SER A 327 -2.31 -13.13 5.45
N THR A 328 -2.52 -14.29 4.81
CA THR A 328 -3.43 -15.33 5.30
C THR A 328 -2.86 -16.13 6.48
N GLY A 329 -1.59 -15.97 6.80
CA GLY A 329 -0.86 -16.78 7.77
C GLY A 329 0.56 -17.09 7.31
N TYR A 330 1.36 -17.68 8.20
CA TYR A 330 2.77 -18.03 7.92
C TYR A 330 2.91 -19.50 7.51
N LEU A 331 3.35 -19.77 6.28
CA LEU A 331 3.62 -21.12 5.78
C LEU A 331 4.75 -21.83 6.52
N THR A 332 5.66 -21.07 7.15
CA THR A 332 6.75 -21.58 7.99
C THR A 332 6.31 -21.89 9.42
N ASN A 333 5.14 -21.42 9.86
CA ASN A 333 4.61 -21.70 11.18
C ASN A 333 3.85 -23.03 11.21
N PRO A 334 4.15 -23.96 12.13
CA PRO A 334 3.45 -25.25 12.19
C PRO A 334 1.95 -25.17 12.52
N GLY A 335 1.49 -24.12 13.21
CA GLY A 335 0.09 -23.88 13.52
C GLY A 335 -0.67 -23.38 12.30
N ASP A 336 -0.22 -22.25 11.74
CA ASP A 336 -0.85 -21.61 10.59
C ASP A 336 -0.82 -22.53 9.36
N SER A 337 0.31 -23.17 9.06
CA SER A 337 0.40 -24.10 7.92
C SER A 337 -0.57 -25.28 8.04
N ARG A 338 -0.81 -25.80 9.24
CA ARG A 338 -1.82 -26.86 9.45
C ARG A 338 -3.23 -26.36 9.18
N ARG A 339 -3.53 -25.11 9.55
CA ARG A 339 -4.82 -24.46 9.25
C ARG A 339 -4.95 -24.19 7.75
N LEU A 340 -3.93 -23.65 7.10
CA LEU A 340 -3.94 -23.35 5.67
C LEU A 340 -3.98 -24.61 4.78
N ALA A 341 -3.49 -25.75 5.28
CA ALA A 341 -3.65 -27.03 4.61
C ALA A 341 -5.11 -27.52 4.61
N ASP A 342 -5.94 -27.11 5.59
CA ASP A 342 -7.33 -27.53 5.71
C ASP A 342 -8.23 -26.77 4.71
N PRO A 343 -8.90 -27.45 3.75
CA PRO A 343 -9.82 -26.82 2.82
C PRO A 343 -11.02 -26.13 3.51
N ALA A 344 -11.49 -26.65 4.65
CA ALA A 344 -12.62 -26.05 5.37
C ALA A 344 -12.21 -24.72 6.02
N PHE A 345 -10.98 -24.64 6.53
CA PHE A 345 -10.42 -23.40 7.06
C PHE A 345 -10.29 -22.31 5.99
N ARG A 346 -9.77 -22.68 4.80
CA ARG A 346 -9.70 -21.77 3.64
C ARG A 346 -11.08 -21.31 3.18
N ASP A 347 -12.10 -22.15 3.32
CA ASP A 347 -13.49 -21.80 3.02
C ASP A 347 -14.06 -20.75 3.99
N THR A 348 -13.86 -20.95 5.29
CA THR A 348 -14.22 -19.96 6.32
C THR A 348 -13.53 -18.63 6.10
N MET A 349 -12.24 -18.65 5.72
CA MET A 349 -11.49 -17.43 5.43
C MET A 349 -12.05 -16.67 4.22
N ALA A 350 -12.37 -17.37 3.12
CA ALA A 350 -12.97 -16.76 1.94
C ALA A 350 -14.35 -16.16 2.23
N GLU A 351 -15.18 -16.82 3.06
CA GLU A 351 -16.45 -16.25 3.52
C GLU A 351 -16.23 -14.99 4.37
N ALA A 352 -15.28 -15.04 5.31
CA ALA A 352 -14.97 -13.91 6.18
C ALA A 352 -14.50 -12.68 5.39
N ILE A 353 -13.65 -12.88 4.37
CA ILE A 353 -13.19 -11.80 3.48
C ILE A 353 -14.38 -11.17 2.75
N LEU A 354 -15.30 -11.97 2.19
CA LEU A 354 -16.49 -11.44 1.51
C LEU A 354 -17.38 -10.63 2.46
N ILE A 355 -17.55 -11.08 3.71
CA ILE A 355 -18.34 -10.35 4.69
C ILE A 355 -17.65 -9.03 5.06
N GLY A 356 -16.32 -9.03 5.18
CA GLY A 356 -15.54 -7.80 5.33
C GLY A 356 -15.76 -6.81 4.18
N ILE A 357 -15.81 -7.31 2.93
CA ILE A 357 -16.15 -6.50 1.75
C ILE A 357 -17.57 -5.95 1.84
N GLN A 358 -18.56 -6.78 2.22
CA GLN A 358 -19.95 -6.33 2.36
C GLN A 358 -20.09 -5.21 3.39
N ARG A 359 -19.41 -5.34 4.55
CA ARG A 359 -19.47 -4.34 5.63
C ARG A 359 -19.00 -2.95 5.20
N LEU A 360 -18.07 -2.86 4.26
CA LEU A 360 -17.62 -1.58 3.71
C LEU A 360 -18.79 -0.74 3.16
N TYR A 361 -19.83 -1.39 2.66
CA TYR A 361 -20.98 -0.76 2.00
C TYR A 361 -22.23 -0.71 2.90
N LEU A 362 -22.17 -1.25 4.11
CA LEU A 362 -23.26 -1.12 5.07
C LEU A 362 -23.18 0.23 5.79
N PRO A 363 -24.29 0.96 5.94
CA PRO A 363 -24.33 2.10 6.85
C PRO A 363 -24.14 1.62 8.30
N GLU A 364 -23.68 2.50 9.19
CA GLU A 364 -23.42 2.17 10.60
C GLU A 364 -24.63 1.54 11.32
N GLU A 365 -25.85 1.88 10.89
CA GLU A 365 -27.10 1.34 11.45
C GLU A 365 -27.33 -0.14 11.12
N ASP A 366 -26.76 -0.63 10.02
CA ASP A 366 -26.85 -2.03 9.58
C ASP A 366 -25.55 -2.81 9.82
N ASP A 367 -24.55 -2.19 10.44
CA ASP A 367 -23.28 -2.84 10.79
C ASP A 367 -23.48 -3.71 12.04
N HIS A 368 -23.80 -4.98 11.82
CA HIS A 368 -23.99 -5.96 12.90
C HIS A 368 -22.70 -6.23 13.69
N THR A 369 -22.77 -6.88 14.84
CA THR A 369 -21.56 -7.31 15.57
C THR A 369 -20.64 -8.16 14.67
N THR A 370 -19.32 -7.93 14.77
CA THR A 370 -18.32 -8.72 14.02
C THR A 370 -18.53 -10.22 14.22
N GLY A 371 -18.47 -11.00 13.14
CA GLY A 371 -18.61 -12.46 13.16
C GLY A 371 -20.05 -12.98 13.18
N THR A 372 -21.07 -12.12 13.23
CA THR A 372 -22.47 -12.57 13.25
C THR A 372 -23.14 -12.64 11.88
N LEU A 373 -22.68 -11.82 10.92
CA LEU A 373 -23.20 -11.83 9.55
C LEU A 373 -22.92 -13.18 8.87
N LYS A 374 -23.87 -13.69 8.09
CA LYS A 374 -23.69 -14.89 7.29
C LYS A 374 -23.77 -14.56 5.80
N ILE A 375 -23.28 -15.47 4.96
CA ILE A 375 -23.41 -15.33 3.51
C ILE A 375 -24.87 -15.13 3.06
N ASP A 376 -25.83 -15.77 3.72
CA ASP A 376 -27.26 -15.61 3.43
C ASP A 376 -27.76 -14.18 3.68
N ASP A 377 -27.19 -13.49 4.66
CA ASP A 377 -27.50 -12.08 4.94
C ASP A 377 -26.97 -11.18 3.82
N VAL A 378 -25.80 -11.50 3.25
CA VAL A 378 -25.22 -10.77 2.12
C VAL A 378 -26.15 -10.84 0.90
N LEU A 379 -26.77 -11.99 0.65
CA LEU A 379 -27.71 -12.18 -0.46
C LEU A 379 -28.99 -11.35 -0.32
N ASN A 380 -29.35 -10.93 0.89
CA ASN A 380 -30.53 -10.09 1.14
C ASN A 380 -30.32 -8.61 0.76
N TYR A 381 -29.08 -8.18 0.51
CA TYR A 381 -28.76 -6.82 0.03
C TYR A 381 -28.80 -6.67 -1.49
N ARG A 382 -29.43 -7.61 -2.21
CA ARG A 382 -29.69 -7.48 -3.65
C ARG A 382 -30.76 -6.39 -3.90
N PRO A 383 -30.63 -5.61 -4.98
CA PRO A 383 -31.55 -4.52 -5.31
C PRO A 383 -32.97 -4.99 -5.64
#